data_AF-A0A0F3GWC0-F1
#
_entry.id   AF-A0A0F3GWC0-F1
#
_cell.length_a   1.000
_cell.length_b   1.000
_cell.length_c   1.000
_cell.angle_alpha   90.00
_cell.angle_beta   90.00
_cell.angle_gamma   90.00
#
_symmetry.space_group_name_H-M   'P 1'
#
loop_
_entity.id
_entity.type
_entity.pdbx_description
1 polymer ?
#
loop_
_entity_poly.entity_id
_entity_poly.type
_entity_poly.pdbx_seq_one_letter_code
_entity_poly.pdbx_strand_id
1 'polypeptide(L)'
;MSTKKKDTRKNGKIVFKLYKVIRHFFPEIFDKLLKIKDYRKKSEYELAELIMACIAMFIFKEGSRNAFNNDRLSDEFQANYMNIFGLKLPHMDTVNAVKQGSISIYNNSAYASRLISK
;
A
#
# COMPACT_ATOMS: atom_id res chain seq x y z
N MET A 1 23.84 30.49 0.53
CA MET A 1 23.26 29.29 -0.11
C MET A 1 21.75 29.33 0.13
N SER A 2 20.95 29.63 -0.91
CA SER A 2 19.54 30.01 -0.78
C SER A 2 18.63 28.78 -0.65
N THR A 3 17.97 28.61 0.49
CA THR A 3 16.94 27.58 0.70
C THR A 3 15.67 27.98 -0.06
N LYS A 4 15.41 27.34 -1.21
CA LYS A 4 14.14 27.49 -1.95
C LYS A 4 12.97 27.06 -1.04
N LYS A 5 12.14 28.02 -0.59
CA LYS A 5 10.84 27.72 0.03
C LYS A 5 9.99 26.93 -0.98
N LYS A 6 9.77 25.63 -0.73
CA LYS A 6 8.81 24.80 -1.50
C LYS A 6 7.43 25.45 -1.40
N ASP A 7 6.81 25.72 -2.55
CA ASP A 7 5.50 26.36 -2.66
C ASP A 7 4.39 25.36 -2.28
N THR A 8 4.09 25.26 -0.98
CA THR A 8 3.11 24.34 -0.37
C THR A 8 1.72 24.39 -1.01
N ARG A 9 1.33 25.55 -1.59
CA ARG A 9 0.04 25.73 -2.27
C ARG A 9 -0.11 24.94 -3.57
N LYS A 10 0.98 24.65 -4.28
CA LYS A 10 0.94 23.84 -5.51
C LYS A 10 0.85 22.34 -5.19
N ASN A 11 1.53 21.90 -4.14
CA ASN A 11 1.55 20.50 -3.72
C ASN A 11 0.17 20.02 -3.24
N GLY A 12 -0.53 20.84 -2.43
CA GLY A 12 -1.89 20.54 -1.99
C GLY A 12 -2.89 20.37 -3.15
N LYS A 13 -2.73 21.12 -4.25
CA LYS A 13 -3.58 20.99 -5.45
C LYS A 13 -3.39 19.65 -6.16
N ILE A 14 -2.17 19.10 -6.18
CA ILE A 14 -1.89 17.80 -6.79
C ILE A 14 -2.48 16.67 -5.95
N VAL A 15 -2.27 16.70 -4.64
CA VAL A 15 -2.85 15.74 -3.69
C VAL A 15 -4.37 15.70 -3.81
N PHE A 16 -5.00 16.89 -3.82
CA PHE A 16 -6.46 17.00 -3.98
C PHE A 16 -6.96 16.46 -5.33
N LYS A 17 -6.23 16.72 -6.43
CA LYS A 17 -6.57 16.16 -7.75
C LYS A 17 -6.47 14.64 -7.76
N LEU A 18 -5.41 14.08 -7.16
CA LEU A 18 -5.23 12.62 -7.06
C LEU A 18 -6.39 11.98 -6.28
N TYR A 19 -6.71 12.54 -5.11
CA TYR A 19 -7.88 12.12 -4.33
C TYR A 19 -9.17 12.15 -5.16
N LYS A 20 -9.42 13.26 -5.87
CA LYS A 20 -10.61 13.40 -6.72
C LYS A 20 -10.66 12.35 -7.83
N VAL A 21 -9.53 12.07 -8.48
CA VAL A 21 -9.45 11.06 -9.55
C VAL A 21 -9.75 9.67 -8.99
N ILE A 22 -9.12 9.29 -7.88
CA ILE A 22 -9.34 7.97 -7.27
C ILE A 22 -10.81 7.81 -6.87
N ARG A 23 -11.40 8.79 -6.19
CA ARG A 23 -12.80 8.71 -5.73
C ARG A 23 -13.82 8.77 -6.87
N HIS A 24 -13.51 9.48 -7.95
CA HIS A 24 -14.41 9.62 -9.10
C HIS A 24 -14.40 8.38 -10.00
N PHE A 25 -13.22 7.91 -10.39
CA PHE A 25 -13.08 6.80 -11.32
C PHE A 25 -13.12 5.43 -10.63
N PHE A 26 -12.74 5.37 -9.35
CA PHE A 26 -12.65 4.12 -8.60
C PHE A 26 -13.32 4.23 -7.22
N PRO A 27 -14.63 4.55 -7.16
CA PRO A 27 -15.33 4.83 -5.89
C PRO A 27 -15.28 3.66 -4.90
N GLU A 28 -15.27 2.42 -5.41
CA GLU A 28 -15.31 1.17 -4.64
C GLU A 28 -13.93 0.53 -4.42
N ILE A 29 -12.82 1.18 -4.82
CA ILE A 29 -11.51 0.52 -4.80
C ILE A 29 -11.12 0.05 -3.40
N PHE A 30 -11.35 0.88 -2.39
CA PHE A 30 -11.01 0.56 -1.01
C PHE A 30 -11.92 -0.54 -0.45
N ASP A 31 -13.21 -0.50 -0.75
CA ASP A 31 -14.15 -1.55 -0.35
C ASP A 31 -13.78 -2.91 -0.97
N LYS A 32 -13.30 -2.90 -2.22
CA LYS A 32 -12.82 -4.11 -2.90
C LYS A 32 -11.55 -4.63 -2.28
N LEU A 33 -10.60 -3.75 -1.92
CA LEU A 33 -9.36 -4.13 -1.24
C LEU A 33 -9.62 -4.75 0.13
N LEU A 34 -10.56 -4.19 0.90
CA LEU A 34 -10.95 -4.72 2.23
C LEU A 34 -11.66 -6.07 2.17
N LYS A 35 -12.33 -6.39 1.06
CA LYS A 35 -12.99 -7.69 0.84
C LYS A 35 -12.01 -8.81 0.47
N ILE A 36 -10.75 -8.49 0.17
CA ILE A 36 -9.76 -9.51 -0.17
C ILE A 36 -9.47 -10.34 1.07
N LYS A 37 -9.79 -11.64 1.00
CA LYS A 37 -9.54 -12.57 2.09
C LYS A 37 -8.04 -12.67 2.38
N ASP A 38 -7.66 -12.36 3.61
CA ASP A 38 -6.30 -12.50 4.09
C ASP A 38 -6.05 -13.92 4.61
N TYR A 39 -5.09 -14.62 4.01
CA TYR A 39 -4.70 -15.97 4.41
C TYR A 39 -3.46 -15.99 5.32
N ARG A 40 -2.95 -14.81 5.72
CA ARG A 40 -1.77 -14.68 6.58
C ARG A 40 -2.16 -14.92 8.04
N LYS A 41 -1.31 -15.62 8.79
CA LYS A 41 -1.61 -16.06 10.16
C LYS A 41 -1.51 -14.96 11.22
N LYS A 42 -0.72 -13.91 10.98
CA LYS A 42 -0.53 -12.77 11.88
C LYS A 42 0.11 -11.61 11.10
N SER A 43 -0.50 -10.44 11.09
CA SER A 43 0.04 -9.24 10.45
C SER A 43 -0.31 -8.01 11.27
N GLU A 44 0.64 -7.09 11.38
CA GLU A 44 0.43 -5.77 11.99
C GLU A 44 -0.47 -4.87 11.11
N TYR A 45 -0.50 -5.18 9.81
CA TYR A 45 -1.24 -4.43 8.79
C TYR A 45 -2.25 -5.32 8.07
N GLU A 46 -3.41 -4.76 7.75
CA GLU A 46 -4.43 -5.40 6.93
C GLU A 46 -3.88 -5.66 5.51
N LEU A 47 -4.40 -6.69 4.84
CA LEU A 47 -3.96 -7.00 3.48
C LEU A 47 -4.23 -5.83 2.52
N ALA A 48 -5.34 -5.13 2.72
CA ALA A 48 -5.69 -3.93 1.97
C ALA A 48 -4.61 -2.82 2.10
N GLU A 49 -4.07 -2.61 3.30
CA GLU A 49 -3.04 -1.60 3.57
C GLU A 49 -1.74 -1.92 2.81
N LEU A 50 -1.37 -3.20 2.76
CA LEU A 50 -0.16 -3.65 2.06
C LEU A 50 -0.29 -3.58 0.54
N ILE A 51 -1.44 -3.96 0.01
CA ILE A 51 -1.72 -3.83 -1.43
C ILE A 51 -1.75 -2.35 -1.81
N MET A 52 -2.40 -1.50 -1.01
CA MET A 52 -2.46 -0.07 -1.28
C MET A 52 -1.07 0.57 -1.21
N ALA A 53 -0.19 0.15 -0.30
CA ALA A 53 1.19 0.64 -0.24
C ALA A 53 1.99 0.32 -1.52
N CYS A 54 1.83 -0.89 -2.07
CA CYS A 54 2.41 -1.25 -3.36
C CYS A 54 1.90 -0.37 -4.51
N ILE A 55 0.59 -0.13 -4.56
CA ILE A 55 -0.02 0.72 -5.58
C ILE A 55 0.44 2.17 -5.41
N ALA A 56 0.55 2.67 -4.19
CA ALA A 56 1.01 4.01 -3.89
C ALA A 56 2.47 4.23 -4.32
N MET A 57 3.36 3.26 -4.06
CA MET A 57 4.72 3.29 -4.61
C MET A 57 4.72 3.41 -6.13
N PHE A 58 3.84 2.68 -6.82
CA PHE A 58 3.71 2.79 -8.27
C PHE A 58 3.19 4.17 -8.71
N ILE A 59 2.16 4.72 -8.05
CA ILE A 59 1.60 6.04 -8.36
C ILE A 59 2.64 7.14 -8.16
N PHE A 60 3.41 7.08 -7.07
CA PHE A 60 4.45 8.06 -6.75
C PHE A 60 5.75 7.83 -7.52
N LYS A 61 5.86 6.72 -8.28
CA LYS A 61 7.05 6.31 -9.02
C LYS A 61 8.28 6.15 -8.13
N GLU A 62 8.06 5.62 -6.93
CA GLU A 62 9.13 5.38 -5.97
C GLU A 62 9.98 4.19 -6.42
N GLY A 63 11.28 4.46 -6.62
CA GLY A 63 12.21 3.52 -7.23
C GLY A 63 12.65 2.38 -6.31
N SER A 64 12.42 2.49 -4.99
CA SER A 64 12.78 1.43 -4.05
C SER A 64 11.93 1.47 -2.78
N ARG A 65 11.86 0.31 -2.10
CA ARG A 65 11.22 0.19 -0.78
C ARG A 65 11.90 1.07 0.27
N ASN A 66 13.22 1.23 0.18
CA ASN A 66 13.99 2.05 1.10
C ASN A 66 13.65 3.54 0.93
N ALA A 67 13.51 4.01 -0.32
CA ALA A 67 13.09 5.39 -0.59
C ALA A 67 11.70 5.67 0.01
N PHE A 68 10.74 4.78 -0.25
CA PHE A 68 9.39 4.91 0.31
C PHE A 68 9.35 4.82 1.84
N ASN A 69 10.16 3.96 2.45
CA ASN A 69 10.30 3.88 3.92
C ASN A 69 10.90 5.16 4.51
N ASN A 70 11.83 5.82 3.81
CA ASN A 70 12.38 7.10 4.25
C ASN A 70 11.32 8.20 4.19
N ASP A 71 10.51 8.25 3.12
CA ASP A 71 9.42 9.21 3.00
C ASP A 71 8.35 9.00 4.08
N ARG A 72 8.07 7.74 4.44
CA ARG A 72 7.18 7.37 5.55
C ARG A 72 7.58 8.01 6.89
N LEU A 73 8.86 8.33 7.12
CA LEU A 73 9.30 8.97 8.37
C LEU A 73 8.78 10.42 8.52
N SER A 74 8.30 11.03 7.44
CA SER A 74 7.69 12.36 7.47
C SER A 74 6.23 12.29 7.91
N ASP A 75 5.89 13.04 8.96
CA ASP A 75 4.50 13.20 9.42
C ASP A 75 3.59 13.76 8.32
N GLU A 76 4.11 14.66 7.48
CA GLU A 76 3.37 15.22 6.35
C GLU A 76 3.03 14.14 5.31
N PHE A 77 3.97 13.22 5.05
CA PHE A 77 3.74 12.11 4.13
C PHE A 77 2.68 11.15 4.66
N GLN A 78 2.76 10.79 5.95
CA GLN A 78 1.78 9.91 6.61
C GLN A 78 0.39 10.53 6.60
N ALA A 79 0.28 11.82 6.96
CA ALA A 79 -1.00 12.54 6.95
C ALA A 79 -1.60 12.60 5.54
N ASN A 80 -0.79 12.93 4.53
CA ASN A 80 -1.26 12.96 3.14
C ASN A 80 -1.67 11.57 2.64
N TYR A 81 -0.91 10.53 2.96
CA TYR A 81 -1.25 9.15 2.62
C TYR A 81 -2.61 8.76 3.21
N MET A 82 -2.81 9.01 4.51
CA MET A 82 -4.09 8.75 5.18
C MET A 82 -5.23 9.55 4.56
N ASN A 83 -5.01 10.83 4.24
CA ASN A 83 -6.04 11.68 3.63
C ASN A 83 -6.45 11.23 2.22
N ILE A 84 -5.52 10.67 1.43
CA ILE A 84 -5.81 10.22 0.07
C ILE A 84 -6.44 8.83 0.06
N PHE A 85 -5.90 7.91 0.85
CA PHE A 85 -6.21 6.48 0.76
C PHE A 85 -7.05 5.94 1.92
N GLY A 86 -7.14 6.65 3.05
CA GLY A 86 -7.91 6.20 4.22
C GLY A 86 -7.39 4.91 4.87
N LEU A 87 -6.15 4.53 4.58
CA LEU A 87 -5.51 3.29 5.03
C LEU A 87 -4.20 3.62 5.77
N LYS A 88 -3.81 2.81 6.75
CA LYS A 88 -2.52 3.03 7.43
C LYS A 88 -1.38 2.74 6.45
N LEU A 89 -0.29 3.48 6.62
CA LEU A 89 0.92 3.34 5.80
C LEU A 89 1.84 2.26 6.40
N PRO A 90 1.90 1.05 5.81
CA PRO A 90 2.71 -0.03 6.34
C PRO A 90 4.20 0.18 6.10
N HIS A 91 5.01 -0.53 6.89
CA HIS A 91 6.43 -0.67 6.58
C HIS A 91 6.62 -1.60 5.37
N MET A 92 7.39 -1.18 4.36
CA MET A 92 7.50 -1.95 3.10
C MET A 92 8.24 -3.28 3.25
N ASP A 93 8.95 -3.52 4.34
CA ASP A 93 9.50 -4.86 4.62
C ASP A 93 8.42 -5.84 5.07
N THR A 94 7.31 -5.37 5.67
CA THR A 94 6.17 -6.22 6.04
C THR A 94 5.40 -6.70 4.82
N VAL A 95 5.48 -5.97 3.70
CA VAL A 95 4.91 -6.40 2.41
C VAL A 95 5.59 -7.68 1.90
N ASN A 96 6.86 -7.95 2.23
CA ASN A 96 7.51 -9.20 1.84
C ASN A 96 6.91 -10.43 2.53
N ALA A 97 6.35 -10.27 3.74
CA ALA A 97 5.65 -11.36 4.42
C ALA A 97 4.42 -11.83 3.63
N VAL A 98 3.79 -10.95 2.83
CA VAL A 98 2.70 -11.32 1.91
C VAL A 98 3.20 -12.28 0.83
N LYS A 99 4.42 -12.08 0.30
CA LYS A 99 5.02 -12.99 -0.69
C LYS A 99 5.36 -14.37 -0.10
N GLN A 100 5.88 -14.42 1.12
CA GLN A 100 6.24 -15.69 1.77
C GLN A 100 5.02 -16.47 2.27
N GLY A 101 3.98 -15.80 2.80
CA GLY A 101 2.75 -16.46 3.25
C GLY A 101 2.06 -17.21 2.11
N SER A 102 2.01 -16.61 0.92
CA SER A 102 1.42 -17.22 -0.29
C SER A 102 2.25 -18.40 -0.83
N ILE A 103 3.58 -18.39 -0.67
CA ILE A 103 4.42 -19.52 -1.10
C ILE A 103 4.36 -20.66 -0.07
N SER A 104 4.29 -20.35 1.22
CA SER A 104 4.31 -21.36 2.28
C SER A 104 2.99 -22.16 2.38
N ILE A 105 1.85 -21.58 1.97
CA ILE A 105 0.59 -22.33 1.85
C ILE A 105 0.60 -23.29 0.64
N TYR A 106 1.31 -22.97 -0.43
CA TYR A 106 1.47 -23.84 -1.61
C TYR A 106 2.55 -24.93 -1.40
N ASN A 107 3.59 -24.63 -0.62
CA ASN A 107 4.68 -25.57 -0.32
C ASN A 107 4.42 -26.50 0.88
N ASN A 108 3.28 -26.36 1.56
CA ASN A 108 2.86 -27.35 2.55
C ASN A 108 2.22 -28.54 1.81
N SER A 109 2.92 -29.67 1.80
CA SER A 109 2.56 -30.90 1.07
C SER A 109 1.13 -31.40 1.37
N ALA A 110 0.53 -31.01 2.49
CA ALA A 110 -0.85 -31.33 2.84
C ALA A 110 -1.92 -30.61 1.98
N TYR A 111 -1.61 -29.45 1.39
CA TYR A 111 -2.56 -28.70 0.55
C TYR A 111 -2.37 -28.94 -0.95
N ALA A 112 -1.14 -29.22 -1.39
CA ALA A 112 -0.83 -29.57 -2.77
C ALA A 112 -1.59 -30.82 -3.24
N SER A 113 -1.72 -31.83 -2.37
CA SER A 113 -2.47 -33.06 -2.67
C SER A 113 -3.98 -32.86 -2.81
N ARG A 114 -4.54 -31.78 -2.24
CA ARG A 114 -5.99 -31.54 -2.21
C ARG A 114 -6.52 -30.80 -3.44
N LEU A 115 -5.64 -30.15 -4.20
CA LEU A 115 -5.98 -29.42 -5.43
C LEU A 115 -5.81 -30.26 -6.71
N ILE A 116 -5.12 -31.41 -6.65
CA ILE A 116 -4.91 -32.32 -7.79
C ILE A 116 -5.99 -33.43 -7.84
N SER A 117 -6.93 -33.45 -6.89
CA SER A 117 -7.94 -34.52 -6.73
C SER A 117 -9.37 -34.11 -7.11
N LYS A 118 -9.57 -33.20 -8.07
CA LYS A 118 -10.89 -32.98 -8.70
C LYS A 118 -10.72 -33.01 -10.20
#